data_AF-A0A3D0M7M8-F1
#
_entry.id   AF-A0A3D0M7M8-F1
#
_cell.length_a   1.000
_cell.length_b   1.000
_cell.length_c   1.000
_cell.angle_alpha   90.00
_cell.angle_beta   90.00
_cell.angle_gamma   90.00
#
_symmetry.space_group_name_H-M   'P 1'
#
loop_
_entity.id
_entity.type
_entity.pdbx_description
1 polymer ?
#
loop_
_entity_poly.entity_id
_entity_poly.type
_entity_poly.pdbx_seq_one_letter_code
_entity_poly.pdbx_strand_id
1 'polypeptide(L)'
;NDIIDYANSLYTDAEFEEKRKKYTHVTPFTKESLLYMEIFQKYYPGQDQLIPAYWMPNRNWEGCDVNDPSARVLSNYGASGV
;
A
#
# COMPACT_ATOMS: atom_id res chain seq x y z
N ASN A 1 14.95 -2.25 -5.25
CA ASN A 1 13.50 -2.53 -5.38
C ASN A 1 12.88 -1.16 -5.58
N ASP A 2 12.78 -0.71 -6.83
CA ASP A 2 12.90 0.72 -7.17
C ASP A 2 11.87 1.63 -6.48
N ILE A 3 10.64 1.14 -6.29
CA ILE A 3 9.57 1.93 -5.63
C ILE A 3 9.80 2.04 -4.12
N ILE A 4 10.31 0.99 -3.47
CA ILE A 4 10.66 1.02 -2.05
C ILE A 4 11.77 2.04 -1.82
N ASP A 5 12.80 2.00 -2.67
CA ASP A 5 13.96 2.89 -2.58
C ASP A 5 13.54 4.35 -2.82
N TYR A 6 12.65 4.58 -3.79
CA TYR A 6 12.06 5.88 -4.03
C TYR A 6 11.25 6.38 -2.83
N ALA A 7 10.34 5.57 -2.29
CA ALA A 7 9.55 5.94 -1.11
C ALA A 7 10.44 6.23 0.12
N ASN A 8 11.53 5.48 0.31
CA ASN A 8 12.51 5.73 1.37
C ASN A 8 13.22 7.07 1.21
N SER A 9 13.46 7.53 -0.02
CA SER A 9 14.03 8.86 -0.28
C SER A 9 13.05 10.01 -0.06
N LEU A 10 11.73 9.75 -0.10
CA LEU A 10 10.69 10.76 0.06
C LEU A 10 10.29 10.99 1.51
N TYR A 11 10.40 9.97 2.37
CA TYR A 11 9.94 10.04 3.75
C TYR A 11 11.02 9.61 4.72
N THR A 12 11.29 10.44 5.72
CA THR A 12 11.93 10.00 6.95
C THR A 12 10.99 9.11 7.77
N ASP A 13 11.53 8.37 8.73
CA ASP A 13 10.71 7.51 9.60
C ASP A 13 9.75 8.35 10.46
N ALA A 14 10.20 9.52 10.92
CA ALA A 14 9.37 10.44 11.69
C ALA A 14 8.21 11.01 10.85
N GLU A 15 8.47 11.45 9.62
CA GLU A 15 7.43 11.95 8.72
C GLU A 15 6.45 10.84 8.34
N PHE A 16 6.94 9.63 8.10
CA PHE A 16 6.08 8.47 7.85
C PHE A 16 5.12 8.23 9.02
N GLU A 17 5.64 8.17 10.25
CA GLU A 17 4.83 7.95 11.45
C GLU A 17 3.83 9.06 11.74
N GLU A 18 4.16 10.31 11.39
CA GLU A 18 3.23 11.42 11.51
C GLU A 18 2.14 11.37 10.43
N LYS A 19 2.54 11.26 9.16
CA LYS A 19 1.63 11.33 8.00
C LYS A 19 0.66 10.16 7.96
N ARG A 20 1.10 8.94 8.26
CA ARG A 20 0.25 7.74 8.20
C ARG A 20 -0.98 7.84 9.11
N LYS A 21 -0.87 8.56 10.24
CA LYS A 21 -1.95 8.74 11.22
C LYS A 21 -3.13 9.55 10.69
N LYS A 22 -2.97 10.26 9.57
CA LYS A 22 -4.05 11.00 8.90
C LYS A 22 -5.09 10.07 8.27
N TYR A 23 -4.76 8.80 8.04
CA TYR A 23 -5.60 7.83 7.35
C TYR A 23 -6.11 6.79 8.35
N THR A 24 -7.41 6.83 8.65
CA THR A 24 -8.05 5.97 9.66
C THR A 24 -8.75 4.75 9.07
N HIS A 25 -9.24 4.83 7.83
CA HIS A 25 -9.88 3.70 7.16
C HIS A 25 -8.84 2.65 6.73
N VAL A 26 -7.76 3.11 6.10
CA VAL A 26 -6.68 2.29 5.54
C VAL A 26 -5.35 2.97 5.88
N THR A 27 -4.84 2.75 7.10
CA THR A 27 -3.61 3.37 7.61
C THR A 27 -2.36 2.80 6.94
N PRO A 28 -1.57 3.55 6.17
CA PRO A 28 -0.32 3.04 5.57
C PRO A 28 0.57 2.31 6.57
N PHE A 29 1.13 1.16 6.20
CA PHE A 29 1.98 0.32 7.06
C PHE A 29 3.44 0.26 6.59
N THR A 30 3.74 0.78 5.41
CA THR A 30 5.09 1.06 4.88
C THR A 30 5.13 2.42 4.20
N LYS A 31 6.33 3.00 4.02
CA LYS A 31 6.52 4.23 3.23
C LYS A 31 6.02 4.10 1.79
N GLU A 32 6.16 2.92 1.21
CA GLU A 32 5.59 2.59 -0.11
C GLU A 32 4.06 2.69 -0.10
N SER A 33 3.38 2.11 0.89
CA SER A 33 1.92 2.23 1.01
C SER A 33 1.47 3.68 1.28
N LEU A 34 2.29 4.49 1.96
CA LEU A 34 2.01 5.92 2.18
C LEU A 34 2.12 6.69 0.86
N LEU A 35 3.12 6.39 0.03
CA LEU A 35 3.26 6.96 -1.31
C LEU A 35 2.01 6.69 -2.16
N TYR A 36 1.54 5.45 -2.20
CA TYR A 36 0.31 5.10 -2.93
C TYR A 36 -0.92 5.83 -2.39
N MET A 37 -1.06 5.94 -1.07
CA MET A 37 -2.17 6.65 -0.44
C MET A 37 -2.15 8.16 -0.75
N GLU A 38 -0.99 8.82 -0.66
CA GLU A 38 -0.87 10.25 -1.00
C GLU A 38 -1.14 10.50 -2.49
N ILE A 39 -0.69 9.62 -3.38
CA ILE A 39 -1.02 9.67 -4.82
C ILE A 39 -2.52 9.47 -5.04
N PHE A 40 -3.15 8.48 -4.40
CA PHE A 40 -4.57 8.23 -4.52
C PHE A 40 -5.38 9.47 -4.08
N GLN A 41 -5.08 10.02 -2.90
CA GLN A 41 -5.78 11.19 -2.36
C GLN A 41 -5.57 12.46 -3.19
N LYS A 42 -4.44 12.58 -3.90
CA LYS A 42 -4.21 13.68 -4.85
C LYS A 42 -5.22 13.66 -6.00
N TYR A 43 -5.62 12.49 -6.48
CA TYR A 43 -6.53 12.35 -7.62
C TYR A 43 -7.98 12.05 -7.22
N TYR A 44 -8.19 11.42 -6.07
CA TYR A 44 -9.48 10.97 -5.54
C TYR A 44 -9.65 11.42 -4.08
N PRO A 45 -9.71 12.73 -3.82
CA PRO A 45 -9.73 13.24 -2.45
C PRO A 45 -10.97 12.76 -1.69
N GLY A 46 -10.75 12.16 -0.52
CA GLY A 46 -11.81 11.68 0.37
C GLY A 46 -12.58 10.47 -0.17
N GLN A 47 -11.94 9.68 -1.03
CA GLN A 47 -12.50 8.45 -1.59
C GLN A 47 -11.82 7.19 -1.01
N ASP A 48 -11.21 7.29 0.17
CA ASP A 48 -10.47 6.21 0.82
C ASP A 48 -11.36 4.99 1.12
N GLN A 49 -12.67 5.16 1.25
CA GLN A 49 -13.66 4.07 1.37
C GLN A 49 -13.71 3.14 0.15
N LEU A 50 -13.16 3.56 -1.00
CA LEU A 50 -13.04 2.70 -2.19
C LEU A 50 -11.89 1.70 -2.09
N ILE A 51 -11.08 1.77 -1.02
CA ILE A 51 -9.93 0.91 -0.81
C ILE A 51 -10.32 -0.17 0.22
N PRO A 52 -10.75 -1.37 -0.21
CA PRO A 52 -11.29 -2.37 0.72
C PRO A 52 -10.24 -2.97 1.66
N ALA A 53 -8.96 -3.07 1.23
CA ALA A 53 -7.85 -3.62 2.02
C ALA A 53 -6.46 -3.31 1.40
N TYR A 54 -6.07 -2.03 1.27
CA TYR A 54 -4.77 -1.64 0.64
C TYR A 54 -4.54 -2.21 -0.77
N TRP A 55 -5.61 -2.43 -1.54
CA TRP A 55 -5.55 -3.12 -2.85
C TRP A 55 -4.95 -4.54 -2.80
N MET A 56 -4.90 -5.14 -1.61
CA MET A 56 -4.43 -6.51 -1.41
C MET A 56 -5.52 -7.53 -1.71
N PRO A 57 -5.15 -8.76 -2.16
CA PRO A 57 -6.09 -9.88 -2.20
C PRO A 57 -6.60 -10.24 -0.81
N ASN A 58 -7.64 -11.07 -0.77
CA ASN A 58 -8.14 -11.61 0.49
C ASN A 58 -7.03 -12.42 1.19
N ARG A 59 -6.62 -11.99 2.38
CA ARG A 59 -5.55 -12.62 3.17
C ARG A 59 -5.84 -14.09 3.52
N ASN A 60 -7.11 -14.49 3.52
CA ASN A 60 -7.51 -15.87 3.78
C ASN A 60 -7.23 -16.80 2.59
N TRP A 61 -6.85 -16.28 1.43
CA TRP A 61 -6.45 -17.10 0.29
C TRP A 61 -5.04 -17.66 0.49
N GLU A 62 -4.84 -18.91 0.09
CA GLU A 62 -3.53 -19.58 0.20
C GLU A 62 -2.45 -18.76 -0.54
N GLY A 63 -1.35 -18.45 0.16
CA GLY A 63 -0.26 -17.65 -0.38
C GLY A 63 -0.52 -16.13 -0.46
N CYS A 64 -1.62 -15.62 0.11
CA CYS A 64 -1.99 -14.20 0.08
C CYS A 64 -1.82 -13.44 1.41
N ASP A 65 -1.35 -14.09 2.47
CA ASP A 65 -1.02 -13.44 3.74
C ASP A 65 0.41 -12.85 3.70
N VAL A 66 0.54 -11.69 3.07
CA VAL A 66 1.82 -11.01 2.86
C VAL A 66 1.76 -9.56 3.32
N ASN A 67 2.88 -9.00 3.79
CA ASN A 67 2.97 -7.59 4.19
C ASN A 67 3.62 -6.74 3.09
N ASP A 68 3.13 -6.90 1.86
CA ASP A 68 3.64 -6.22 0.67
C ASP A 68 2.50 -5.47 -0.04
N PRO A 69 2.56 -4.13 -0.12
CA PRO A 69 1.46 -3.34 -0.68
C PRO A 69 1.38 -3.38 -2.20
N SER A 70 2.35 -3.99 -2.90
CA SER A 70 2.38 -4.03 -4.37
C SER A 70 2.01 -5.40 -4.94
N ALA A 71 1.62 -6.35 -4.09
CA ALA A 71 1.25 -7.73 -4.45
C ALA A 71 2.35 -8.55 -5.18
N ARG A 72 3.56 -7.99 -5.36
CA ARG A 72 4.67 -8.58 -6.13
C ARG A 72 5.20 -9.90 -5.56
N VAL A 73 4.92 -10.15 -4.29
CA VAL A 73 5.37 -11.34 -3.56
C VAL A 73 4.31 -12.44 -3.48
N LEU A 74 3.12 -12.23 -4.05
CA LEU A 74 2.10 -13.26 -4.11
C LEU A 74 2.58 -14.39 -5.03
N SER A 75 2.39 -15.64 -4.59
CA SER A 75 2.82 -16.83 -5.33
C SER A 75 2.18 -16.96 -6.71
N ASN A 76 1.00 -16.36 -6.90
CA ASN A 76 0.23 -16.34 -8.15
C ASN A 76 0.29 -15.00 -8.89
N TYR A 77 1.18 -14.07 -8.49
CA TYR A 77 1.32 -12.78 -9.15
C TYR A 77 1.82 -12.96 -10.57
N GLY A 78 1.07 -12.47 -11.56
CA GLY A 78 1.39 -12.63 -12.99
C GLY A 78 0.84 -13.91 -13.64
N ALA A 79 0.39 -14.89 -12.86
CA ALA A 79 -0.31 -16.09 -13.34
C ALA A 79 -1.84 -16.00 -13.19
N SER A 80 -2.35 -14.89 -12.63
CA SER A 80 -3.78 -14.71 -12.32
C SER A 80 -4.64 -14.34 -13.55
N GLY A 81 -4.00 -14.15 -14.71
CA GLY A 81 -4.66 -13.80 -15.98
C GLY A 81 -4.44 -14.81 -17.12
N VAL A 82 -3.93 -16.01 -16.82
CA VAL A 82 -3.86 -17.15 -17.75
C VAL A 82 -5.01 -18.12 -17.54
#